data_AF-A0A543AVS7-F1
#
_entry.id   AF-A0A543AVS7-F1
#
_cell.length_a   1.000
_cell.length_b   1.000
_cell.length_c   1.000
_cell.angle_alpha   90.00
_cell.angle_beta   90.00
_cell.angle_gamma   90.00
#
_symmetry.space_group_name_H-M   'P 1'
#
loop_
_entity.id
_entity.type
_entity.pdbx_description
1 polymer ?
#
loop_
_entity_poly.entity_id
_entity_poly.type
_entity_poly.pdbx_seq_one_letter_code
_entity_poly.pdbx_strand_id
1 'polypeptide(L)' 'MTEAEFKEALAEFTTKTADELLMSDDLSELGVDSIAVYEFVMKIEDVVGRQDIEVTDTVSNLQDLYDRVLEAAEQHA' A
#
# COMPACT_ATOMS: atom_id res chain seq x y z
N MET A 1 4.37 -9.80 -3.37
CA MET A 1 3.25 -10.09 -2.46
C MET A 1 1.96 -10.20 -3.27
N THR A 2 0.92 -10.78 -2.70
CA THR A 2 -0.42 -10.90 -3.31
C THR A 2 -1.36 -9.76 -2.88
N GLU A 3 -2.47 -9.58 -3.60
CA GLU A 3 -3.48 -8.56 -3.30
C GLU A 3 -4.05 -8.70 -1.87
N ALA A 4 -4.27 -9.95 -1.42
CA ALA A 4 -4.80 -10.25 -0.10
C ALA A 4 -3.81 -9.84 1.01
N GLU A 5 -2.53 -10.18 0.86
CA GLU A 5 -1.49 -9.78 1.82
C GLU A 5 -1.34 -8.26 1.89
N PHE A 6 -1.45 -7.58 0.75
CA PHE A 6 -1.44 -6.11 0.70
C PHE A 6 -2.62 -5.51 1.47
N LYS A 7 -3.83 -6.00 1.22
CA LYS A 7 -5.05 -5.52 1.91
C LYS A 7 -5.01 -5.80 3.40
N GLU A 8 -4.52 -6.96 3.82
CA GLU A 8 -4.31 -7.28 5.23
C GLU A 8 -3.33 -6.32 5.89
N ALA A 9 -2.19 -6.05 5.24
CA ALA A 9 -1.20 -5.11 5.76
C ALA A 9 -1.74 -3.68 5.81
N LEU A 10 -2.51 -3.25 4.81
CA LEU A 10 -3.09 -1.90 4.76
C LEU A 10 -4.23 -1.72 5.76
N ALA A 11 -5.02 -2.77 6.04
CA ALA A 11 -6.13 -2.71 7.00
C ALA A 11 -5.70 -2.30 8.41
N GLU A 12 -4.44 -2.49 8.80
CA GLU A 12 -3.89 -1.98 10.07
C GLU A 12 -3.80 -0.45 10.13
N PHE A 13 -3.77 0.21 8.98
CA PHE A 13 -3.61 1.65 8.82
C PHE A 13 -4.89 2.35 8.36
N THR A 14 -5.97 1.60 8.15
CA THR A 14 -7.27 2.15 7.73
C THR A 14 -8.35 1.88 8.78
N THR A 15 -9.50 2.51 8.60
CA THR A 15 -10.69 2.23 9.42
C THR A 15 -11.51 1.04 8.93
N LYS A 16 -11.19 0.49 7.75
CA LYS A 16 -11.87 -0.66 7.14
C LYS A 16 -11.07 -1.95 7.33
N THR A 17 -11.77 -3.07 7.32
CA THR A 17 -11.14 -4.40 7.27
C THR A 17 -10.66 -4.75 5.86
N ALA A 18 -9.72 -5.69 5.73
CA ALA A 18 -9.15 -6.10 4.45
C ALA A 18 -10.20 -6.53 3.41
N ASP A 19 -11.29 -7.17 3.86
CA ASP A 19 -12.40 -7.61 3.01
C ASP A 19 -13.31 -6.46 2.55
N GLU A 20 -13.32 -5.33 3.26
CA GLU A 20 -14.09 -4.13 2.95
C GLU A 20 -13.33 -3.14 2.04
N LEU A 21 -12.03 -3.34 1.89
CA LEU A 21 -11.17 -2.53 1.03
C LEU A 21 -11.39 -2.88 -0.44
N LEU A 22 -11.77 -1.89 -1.23
CA LEU A 22 -11.84 -2.00 -2.68
C LEU A 22 -10.60 -1.36 -3.29
N MET A 23 -10.10 -1.94 -4.38
CA MET A 23 -8.92 -1.39 -5.08
C MET A 23 -9.19 0.01 -5.66
N SER A 24 -10.45 0.32 -5.93
CA SER A 24 -10.90 1.64 -6.36
C SER A 24 -11.14 2.63 -5.22
N ASP A 25 -10.98 2.23 -3.94
CA ASP A 25 -11.17 3.15 -2.83
C ASP A 25 -10.05 4.20 -2.80
N ASP A 26 -10.43 5.46 -2.62
CA ASP A 26 -9.49 6.56 -2.44
C ASP A 26 -8.79 6.47 -1.07
N LEU A 27 -7.47 6.60 -1.05
CA LEU A 27 -6.69 6.50 0.19
C LEU A 27 -7.12 7.58 1.21
N SER A 28 -7.42 8.78 0.72
CA SER A 28 -7.88 9.89 1.55
C SER A 28 -9.24 9.63 2.21
N GLU A 29 -10.14 8.89 1.55
CA GLU A 29 -11.46 8.54 2.10
C GLU A 29 -11.37 7.43 3.16
N LEU A 30 -10.33 6.59 3.09
CA LEU A 30 -10.06 5.52 4.05
C LEU A 30 -9.40 6.00 5.33
N GLY A 31 -9.05 7.29 5.39
CA GLY A 31 -8.28 7.88 6.49
C GLY A 31 -6.80 7.53 6.44
N VAL A 32 -6.30 7.05 5.29
CA VAL A 32 -4.88 6.81 5.09
C VAL A 32 -4.21 8.14 4.78
N ASP A 33 -3.55 8.70 5.79
CA ASP A 33 -2.76 9.92 5.65
C ASP A 33 -1.32 9.61 5.19
N SER A 34 -0.54 10.65 4.91
CA SER A 34 0.85 10.50 4.47
C SER A 34 1.76 9.82 5.50
N ILE A 35 1.41 9.84 6.79
CA ILE A 35 2.14 9.14 7.85
C ILE A 35 1.83 7.64 7.76
N ALA A 36 0.54 7.29 7.67
CA ALA A 36 0.06 5.93 7.49
C ALA A 36 0.63 5.28 6.23
N VAL A 37 0.71 6.02 5.11
CA VAL A 37 1.38 5.56 3.89
C VAL A 37 2.86 5.25 4.16
N TYR A 38 3.57 6.13 4.88
CA TYR A 38 4.98 5.93 5.16
C TYR A 38 5.23 4.73 6.09
N GLU A 39 4.41 4.55 7.12
CA GLU A 39 4.47 3.39 8.01
C GLU A 39 4.12 2.09 7.28
N PHE A 40 3.11 2.13 6.42
CA PHE A 40 2.75 1.02 5.56
C PHE A 40 3.90 0.64 4.62
N VAL A 41 4.52 1.62 3.95
CA VAL A 41 5.69 1.41 3.09
C VAL A 41 6.80 0.75 3.87
N MET A 42 7.22 1.28 5.03
CA MET A 42 8.27 0.66 5.85
C MET A 42 7.97 -0.80 6.22
N LYS A 43 6.69 -1.12 6.50
CA LYS A 43 6.27 -2.49 6.79
C LYS A 43 6.37 -3.38 5.55
N ILE A 44 5.91 -2.89 4.40
CA ILE A 44 6.02 -3.61 3.14
C ILE A 44 7.49 -3.81 2.74
N GLU A 45 8.34 -2.81 2.95
CA GLU A 45 9.77 -2.84 2.70
C GLU A 45 10.46 -3.95 3.52
N ASP A 46 10.05 -4.16 4.77
CA ASP A 46 10.50 -5.27 5.61
C ASP A 46 10.05 -6.64 5.06
N VAL A 47 8.79 -6.73 4.57
CA VAL A 47 8.22 -7.96 4.00
C VAL A 47 8.84 -8.33 2.65
N VAL A 48 9.05 -7.33 1.79
CA VAL A 48 9.60 -7.50 0.43
C VAL A 48 11.13 -7.50 0.44
N GLY A 49 11.75 -7.02 1.53
CA GLY A 49 13.19 -6.93 1.73
C GLY A 49 13.87 -5.84 0.88
N ARG A 50 13.17 -4.75 0.58
CA ARG A 50 13.62 -3.65 -0.31
C ARG A 50 13.31 -2.30 0.32
N GLN A 51 14.14 -1.28 0.13
CA GLN A 51 14.10 -0.03 0.90
C GLN A 51 13.89 1.25 0.05
N ASP A 52 13.28 1.15 -1.14
CA ASP A 52 13.09 2.29 -2.06
C ASP A 52 11.70 2.28 -2.73
N ILE A 53 10.63 2.00 -2.00
CA ILE A 53 9.28 2.16 -2.55
C ILE A 53 8.92 3.66 -2.58
N GLU A 54 9.05 4.28 -3.75
CA GLU A 54 8.72 5.70 -3.93
C GLU A 54 7.22 5.90 -4.11
N VAL A 55 6.55 6.37 -3.05
CA VAL A 55 5.15 6.81 -3.11
C VAL A 55 5.12 8.31 -3.43
N THR A 56 4.84 8.62 -4.70
CA THR A 56 4.69 10.01 -5.18
C THR A 56 3.24 10.47 -5.08
N ASP A 57 2.98 11.78 -5.22
CA ASP A 57 1.64 12.40 -5.23
C ASP A 57 0.69 11.85 -6.33
N THR A 58 1.17 10.93 -7.17
CA THR A 58 0.36 10.25 -8.20
C THR A 58 -0.45 9.08 -7.64
N VAL A 59 -0.23 8.69 -6.38
CA VAL A 59 -0.97 7.62 -5.73
C VAL A 59 -2.23 8.20 -5.09
N SER A 60 -3.39 7.87 -5.67
CA SER A 60 -4.70 8.40 -5.24
C SER A 60 -5.60 7.35 -4.59
N ASN A 61 -5.55 6.12 -5.09
CA ASN A 61 -6.36 4.98 -4.65
C ASN A 61 -5.50 3.77 -4.27
N LEU A 62 -6.10 2.71 -3.69
CA LEU A 62 -5.35 1.52 -3.31
C LEU A 62 -4.68 0.83 -4.50
N GLN A 63 -5.33 0.80 -5.67
CA GLN A 63 -4.77 0.16 -6.84
C GLN A 63 -3.45 0.81 -7.23
N ASP A 64 -3.40 2.15 -7.28
CA ASP A 64 -2.17 2.89 -7.56
C ASP A 64 -1.07 2.53 -6.56
N LEU A 65 -1.41 2.43 -5.27
CA LEU A 65 -0.46 2.07 -4.22
C LEU A 65 0.04 0.63 -4.36
N TYR A 66 -0.88 -0.30 -4.65
CA TYR A 66 -0.56 -1.71 -4.86
C TYR A 66 0.34 -1.90 -6.08
N ASP A 67 0.02 -1.22 -7.19
CA ASP A 67 0.81 -1.25 -8.41
C ASP A 67 2.22 -0.74 -8.15
N ARG A 68 2.41 0.34 -7.37
CA ARG A 68 3.75 0.83 -7.00
C ARG A 68 4.53 -0.15 -6.15
N VAL A 69 3.84 -0.81 -5.21
CA VAL A 69 4.44 -1.86 -4.38
C VAL A 69 4.86 -3.06 -5.25
N LEU A 70 4.04 -3.46 -6.22
CA LEU A 70 4.38 -4.52 -7.17
C LEU A 70 5.52 -4.13 -8.10
N GLU A 71 5.49 -2.93 -8.68
CA GLU A 71 6.57 -2.40 -9.52
C GLU A 71 7.89 -2.38 -8.75
N ALA A 72 7.89 -1.91 -7.50
CA ALA A 72 9.08 -1.94 -6.64
C ALA A 72 9.53 -3.38 -6.31
N ALA A 73 8.59 -4.34 -6.22
CA ALA A 73 8.89 -5.76 -6.07
C ALA A 73 9.38 -6.42 -7.39
N GLU A 74 9.04 -5.90 -8.55
CA GLU A 74 9.43 -6.45 -9.86
C GLU A 74 10.69 -5.81 -10.46
N GLN A 75 10.92 -4.50 -10.27
CA GLN A 75 12.01 -3.74 -10.90
C GLN A 75 13.44 -4.20 -10.55
N HIS A 76 13.59 -5.13 -9.61
CA HIS A 76 14.89 -5.72 -9.24
C HIS A 76 14.84 -7.26 -9.11
N ALA A 77 14.01 -7.94 -9.92
CA ALA A 77 14.05 -9.41 -10.09
C ALA A 77 15.14 -9.87 -11.09
#